data_AF-A0A2M8NNY5-F1
#
_entry.id   AF-A0A2M8NNY5-F1
#
_cell.length_a   1.000
_cell.length_b   1.000
_cell.length_c   1.000
_cell.angle_alpha   90.00
_cell.angle_beta   90.00
_cell.angle_gamma   90.00
#
_symmetry.space_group_name_H-M   'P 1'
#
loop_
_entity.id
_entity.type
_entity.pdbx_description
1 polymer ?
#
loop_
_entity_poly.entity_id
_entity_poly.type
_entity_poly.pdbx_seq_one_letter_code
_entity_poly.pdbx_strand_id
1 'polypeptide(L)' 'ERIKLDESTPEFPIIVLTAAGDPVNRLIGKLQERVKRYIVKPYSVDELKQAVREILDLP' A
#
# COMPACT_ATOMS: atom_id res chain seq x y z
N GLU A 1 -15.31 -0.01 2.81
CA GLU A 1 -15.50 -0.85 1.61
C GLU A 1 -14.53 -2.03 1.64
N ARG A 2 -14.92 -3.22 1.15
CA ARG A 2 -14.03 -4.38 1.01
C ARG A 2 -13.69 -4.52 -0.47
N ILE A 3 -12.42 -4.37 -0.83
CA ILE A 3 -11.95 -4.67 -2.18
C ILE A 3 -12.03 -6.19 -2.35
N LYS A 4 -12.90 -6.68 -3.24
CA LYS A 4 -12.92 -8.08 -3.66
C LYS A 4 -11.97 -8.20 -4.85
N LEU A 5 -10.74 -8.66 -4.59
CA LEU A 5 -9.86 -9.11 -5.66
C LEU A 5 -10.35 -10.47 -6.13
N ASP A 6 -10.85 -10.54 -7.36
CA ASP A 6 -11.05 -11.81 -8.06
C ASP A 6 -9.84 -12.13 -8.95
N GLU A 7 -9.85 -13.29 -9.58
CA GLU A 7 -8.77 -13.73 -10.45
C GLU A 7 -8.64 -12.91 -11.74
N SER A 8 -9.67 -12.13 -12.09
CA SER A 8 -9.66 -11.25 -13.25
C SER A 8 -9.10 -9.86 -12.94
N THR A 9 -8.89 -9.54 -11.66
CA THR A 9 -8.41 -8.22 -11.25
C THR A 9 -6.92 -8.06 -11.59
N PRO A 10 -6.54 -7.09 -12.45
CA PRO A 10 -5.15 -6.85 -12.79
C PRO A 10 -4.28 -6.66 -11.55
N GLU A 11 -3.02 -7.08 -11.64
CA GLU A 11 -2.07 -6.84 -10.56
C GLU A 11 -1.71 -5.35 -10.51
N PHE A 12 -1.77 -4.77 -9.31
CA PHE A 12 -1.33 -3.39 -9.07
C PHE A 12 -0.63 -3.30 -7.71
N PRO A 13 0.39 -2.44 -7.57
CA PRO A 13 1.08 -2.26 -6.30
C PRO A 13 0.19 -1.50 -5.30
N ILE A 14 0.29 -1.87 -4.02
CA ILE A 14 -0.50 -1.26 -2.95
C ILE A 14 0.43 -0.55 -1.96
N ILE A 15 0.07 0.69 -1.65
CA ILE A 15 0.64 1.45 -0.53
C ILE A 15 -0.42 1.49 0.57
N VAL A 16 -0.03 1.13 1.79
CA VAL A 16 -0.94 1.09 2.93
C VAL A 16 -0.60 2.23 3.88
N LEU A 17 -1.60 3.06 4.17
CA LEU A 17 -1.48 4.17 5.11
C LEU A 17 -2.06 3.72 6.46
N THR A 18 -1.23 3.69 7.51
CA THR A 18 -1.62 3.18 8.83
C THR A 18 -1.40 4.20 9.93
N ALA A 19 -2.08 4.06 11.07
CA ALA A 19 -1.80 4.87 12.26
C ALA A 19 -0.61 4.27 13.04
N ALA A 20 0.09 5.10 13.81
CA ALA A 20 1.16 4.63 14.69
C ALA A 20 0.60 3.61 15.70
N GLY A 21 1.22 2.43 15.77
CA GLY A 21 0.81 1.35 16.67
C GLY A 21 -0.32 0.45 16.16
N ASP A 22 -0.89 0.68 14.97
CA ASP A 22 -1.86 -0.26 14.39
C ASP A 22 -1.13 -1.41 13.66
N PRO A 23 -1.37 -2.68 14.02
CA PRO A 23 -0.68 -3.81 13.41
C PRO A 23 -0.87 -3.88 11.89
N VAL A 24 0.25 -3.74 11.19
CA VAL A 24 0.47 -3.92 9.76
C VAL A 24 -0.06 -5.29 9.26
N ASN A 25 -0.08 -6.29 10.14
CA ASN A 25 -0.49 -7.66 9.84
C ASN A 25 -2.00 -7.86 9.61
N ARG A 26 -2.83 -6.79 9.65
CA ARG A 26 -4.28 -6.90 9.40
C ARG A 26 -4.66 -7.16 7.94
N LEU A 27 -3.74 -7.00 6.99
CA LEU A 27 -4.02 -7.36 5.60
C LEU A 27 -4.05 -8.89 5.48
N ILE A 28 -5.06 -9.43 4.83
CA ILE A 28 -5.29 -10.88 4.74
C ILE A 28 -5.23 -11.31 3.27
N GLY A 29 -4.56 -12.43 2.98
CA GLY A 29 -4.59 -13.11 1.68
C GLY A 29 -3.79 -12.41 0.58
N LYS A 30 -4.28 -12.50 -0.67
CA LYS A 30 -3.60 -12.04 -1.90
C LYS A 30 -3.18 -10.56 -1.89
N LEU A 31 -3.73 -9.75 -0.99
CA LEU A 31 -3.35 -8.34 -0.84
C LEU A 31 -1.96 -8.18 -0.22
N GLN A 32 -1.54 -9.07 0.69
CA GLN A 32 -0.25 -8.95 1.38
C GLN A 32 0.92 -8.96 0.37
N GLU A 33 0.87 -9.83 -0.64
CA GLU A 33 1.90 -9.94 -1.68
C GLU A 33 1.97 -8.71 -2.60
N ARG A 34 0.84 -8.01 -2.75
CA ARG A 34 0.72 -6.79 -3.56
C ARG A 34 1.11 -5.53 -2.80
N VAL A 35 1.25 -5.59 -1.48
CA VAL A 35 1.66 -4.44 -0.68
C VAL A 35 3.16 -4.20 -0.82
N LYS A 36 3.52 -3.08 -1.42
CA LYS A 36 4.92 -2.69 -1.64
C LYS A 36 5.44 -1.76 -0.56
N ARG A 37 4.55 -1.04 0.15
CA ARG A 37 4.96 -0.12 1.21
C ARG A 37 3.87 0.13 2.24
N TYR A 38 4.31 0.38 3.47
CA TYR A 38 3.50 0.91 4.56
C TYR A 38 4.02 2.30 4.93
N ILE A 39 3.10 3.25 5.10
CA ILE A 39 3.42 4.61 5.55
C ILE A 39 2.61 4.87 6.81
N VAL A 40 3.31 5.23 7.89
CA VAL A 40 2.69 5.54 9.18
C VAL A 40 2.31 7.02 9.20
N LYS A 41 1.10 7.31 9.66
CA LYS A 41 0.63 8.68 9.89
C LYS A 41 1.18 9.25 11.21
N PRO A 42 1.46 10.56 11.28
CA PRO A 42 1.38 11.53 10.19
C PRO A 42 2.58 11.39 9.22
N TYR A 43 2.31 11.56 7.92
CA TYR A 43 3.31 11.58 6.86
C TYR A 43 3.25 12.90 6.10
N SER A 44 4.35 13.27 5.44
CA SER A 44 4.36 14.46 4.58
C SER A 44 3.84 14.14 3.18
N VAL A 45 3.34 15.16 2.45
CA VAL A 45 2.92 14.98 1.06
C VAL A 45 4.11 14.52 0.18
N ASP A 46 5.31 15.02 0.46
CA ASP A 46 6.50 14.66 -0.31
C ASP A 46 6.94 13.22 -0.05
N GLU A 47 6.79 12.72 1.18
CA GLU A 47 7.00 11.31 1.50
C GLU A 47 6.08 10.39 0.70
N LEU A 48 4.79 10.73 0.61
CA LEU A 48 3.85 9.94 -0.19
C LEU A 48 4.17 10.00 -1.68
N LYS A 49 4.51 11.20 -2.21
CA LYS A 49 4.92 11.35 -3.62
C LYS A 49 6.16 10.53 -3.94
N GLN A 50 7.14 10.54 -3.05
CA GLN A 50 8.38 9.78 -3.21
C GLN A 50 8.09 8.27 -3.21
N ALA A 51 7.26 7.79 -2.28
CA ALA A 51 6.84 6.39 -2.25
C ALA A 51 6.13 5.94 -3.53
N VAL A 52 5.27 6.79 -4.11
CA VAL A 52 4.60 6.51 -5.39
C VAL A 52 5.61 6.45 -6.54
N ARG A 53 6.56 7.40 -6.61
CA ARG A 53 7.60 7.40 -7.64
C ARG A 53 8.46 6.15 -7.60
N GLU A 54 8.92 5.77 -6.41
CA GLU A 54 9.73 4.57 -6.21
C GLU A 54 9.01 3.29 -6.66
N ILE A 55 7.71 3.18 -6.38
CA ILE A 55 6.92 2.00 -6.75
C ILE A 55 6.63 1.92 -8.26
N LEU A 56 6.56 3.07 -8.92
CA LEU A 56 6.32 3.16 -10.36
C LEU A 56 7.62 3.24 -11.18
N ASP A 57 8.78 3.09 -10.54
CA ASP A 57 10.11 3.26 -11.14
C ASP A 57 10.23 4.59 -11.91
N LEU A 58 9.61 5.65 -11.39
CA LEU A 58 9.64 6.99 -11.98
C LEU A 58 10.80 7.82 -11.42
N PRO A 59 11.43 8.67 -12.26
CA PRO A 59 12.50 9.58 -11.83
C PRO A 59 12.01 10.68 -10.88
#